data_AF-A0A5C9BTE1-F1
#
_entry.id   AF-A0A5C9BTE1-F1
#
_cell.length_a   1.000
_cell.length_b   1.000
_cell.length_c   1.000
_cell.angle_alpha   90.00
_cell.angle_beta   90.00
_cell.angle_gamma   90.00
#
_symmetry.space_group_name_H-M   'P 1'
#
loop_
_entity.id
_entity.type
_entity.pdbx_description
1 polymer ?
#
loop_
_entity_poly.entity_id
_entity_poly.type
_entity_poly.pdbx_seq_one_letter_code
_entity_poly.pdbx_strand_id
1 'polypeptide(L)'
;MQFSIGVSALQASQRALDVSGNNIANANTPGYHRQVVQLSSATPLRLDKLSIGRGVDVTGIQRIVNDNIEDSQVRQAAATGASESHLTVATQLESRIANEKASPGARLETLFNRLEQLSSQLNSSSARKLVVASADQLAREFNSVATDLLRQRDDVDQSINAVVAEINPLTKSIARLNAEIARQTSQGISPNDLLDQRSQAIQQLSQRIGIEMAIKVK
;
A
#
# COMPACT_ATOMS: atom_id res chain seq x y z
N MET A 1 5.51 -33.95 43.81
CA MET A 1 6.57 -33.08 43.23
C MET A 1 6.82 -33.41 41.75
N GLN A 2 7.31 -34.61 41.38
CA GLN A 2 7.47 -35.00 39.95
C GLN A 2 6.16 -34.98 39.15
N PHE A 3 5.04 -35.41 39.74
CA PHE A 3 3.72 -35.37 39.11
C PHE A 3 3.30 -33.95 38.66
N SER A 4 3.58 -32.93 39.47
CA SER A 4 3.26 -31.54 39.14
C SER A 4 4.11 -31.00 37.98
N ILE A 5 5.36 -31.45 37.87
CA ILE A 5 6.27 -31.09 36.76
C ILE A 5 5.73 -31.71 35.46
N GLY A 6 5.36 -33.00 35.48
CA GLY A 6 4.78 -33.68 34.33
C GLY A 6 3.46 -33.04 33.86
N VAL A 7 2.57 -32.68 34.79
CA VAL A 7 1.31 -31.96 34.47
C VAL A 7 1.59 -30.60 33.83
N SER A 8 2.51 -29.80 34.38
CA SER A 8 2.86 -28.49 33.80
C SER A 8 3.43 -28.62 32.37
N ALA A 9 4.28 -29.62 32.13
CA ALA A 9 4.85 -29.89 30.81
C ALA A 9 3.78 -30.32 29.79
N LEU A 10 2.83 -31.17 30.20
CA LEU A 10 1.71 -31.57 29.35
C LEU A 10 0.79 -30.39 29.01
N GLN A 11 0.47 -29.55 29.99
CA GLN A 11 -0.36 -28.35 29.77
C GLN A 11 0.32 -27.35 28.82
N ALA A 12 1.61 -27.10 29.01
CA ALA A 12 2.40 -26.26 28.10
C ALA A 12 2.45 -26.85 26.67
N SER A 13 2.61 -28.17 26.55
CA SER A 13 2.63 -28.86 25.26
C SER A 13 1.27 -28.80 24.56
N GLN A 14 0.17 -29.00 25.28
CA GLN A 14 -1.18 -28.84 24.75
C GLN A 14 -1.39 -27.43 24.20
N ARG A 15 -0.97 -26.39 24.95
CA ARG A 15 -1.10 -25.02 24.48
C ARG A 15 -0.26 -24.73 23.23
N ALA A 16 0.94 -25.32 23.14
CA ALA A 16 1.77 -25.22 21.95
C ALA A 16 1.14 -25.91 20.73
N LEU A 17 0.45 -27.04 20.93
CA LEU A 17 -0.32 -27.72 19.89
C LEU A 17 -1.52 -26.87 19.45
N ASP A 18 -2.26 -26.27 20.37
CA ASP A 18 -3.38 -25.38 20.05
C ASP A 18 -2.92 -24.19 19.18
N VAL A 19 -1.80 -23.55 19.56
CA VAL A 19 -1.22 -22.44 18.78
C VAL A 19 -0.72 -22.91 17.42
N SER A 20 -0.12 -24.09 17.35
CA SER A 20 0.29 -24.69 16.07
C SER A 20 -0.91 -24.99 15.17
N GLY A 21 -2.00 -25.51 15.74
CA GLY A 21 -3.27 -25.71 15.03
C GLY A 21 -3.85 -24.40 14.51
N ASN A 22 -3.85 -23.34 15.32
CA ASN A 22 -4.30 -22.01 14.91
C ASN A 22 -3.43 -21.43 13.78
N ASN A 23 -2.10 -21.60 13.86
CA ASN A 23 -1.18 -21.19 12.80
C ASN A 23 -1.45 -21.92 11.49
N ILE A 24 -1.70 -23.23 11.55
CA ILE A 24 -2.01 -24.04 10.36
C ILE A 24 -3.34 -23.59 9.76
N ALA A 25 -4.37 -23.41 10.59
CA ALA A 25 -5.69 -22.98 10.15
C ALA A 25 -5.66 -21.60 9.46
N ASN A 26 -4.79 -20.70 9.93
CA ASN A 26 -4.65 -19.34 9.40
C ASN A 26 -3.43 -19.16 8.48
N ALA A 27 -2.78 -20.24 8.05
CA ALA A 27 -1.57 -20.16 7.25
C ALA A 27 -1.78 -19.40 5.92
N ASN A 28 -3.00 -19.41 5.39
CA ASN A 28 -3.39 -18.73 4.15
C ASN A 28 -4.22 -17.46 4.40
N THR A 29 -4.40 -17.04 5.66
CA THR A 29 -5.13 -15.81 5.98
C THR A 29 -4.21 -14.60 5.75
N PRO A 30 -4.52 -13.67 4.83
CA PRO A 30 -3.69 -12.51 4.59
C PRO A 30 -3.50 -11.66 5.86
N GLY A 31 -2.26 -11.24 6.12
CA GLY A 31 -1.91 -10.41 7.28
C GLY A 31 -1.71 -11.19 8.60
N TYR A 32 -1.91 -12.51 8.61
CA TYR A 32 -1.67 -13.33 9.80
C TYR A 32 -0.17 -13.51 10.08
N HIS A 33 0.24 -13.28 11.33
CA HIS A 33 1.59 -13.60 11.79
C HIS A 33 1.61 -14.88 12.61
N ARG A 34 2.62 -15.74 12.35
CA ARG A 34 2.82 -16.97 13.13
C ARG A 34 2.99 -16.62 14.61
N GLN A 35 2.21 -17.27 15.45
CA GLN A 35 2.27 -17.11 16.90
C GLN A 35 3.09 -18.23 17.54
N VAL A 36 3.81 -17.92 18.61
CA VAL A 36 4.65 -18.87 19.37
C VAL A 36 4.34 -18.73 20.85
N VAL A 37 4.18 -19.87 21.53
CA VAL A 37 4.03 -19.93 22.99
C VAL A 37 5.38 -19.61 23.63
N GLN A 38 5.37 -18.64 24.54
CA GLN A 38 6.52 -18.31 25.37
C GLN A 38 6.49 -19.17 26.62
N LEU A 39 7.60 -19.87 26.86
CA LEU A 39 7.78 -20.76 28.01
C LEU A 39 8.88 -20.21 28.91
N SER A 40 8.67 -20.26 30.22
CA SER A 40 9.72 -19.96 31.21
C SER A 40 9.78 -21.04 32.27
N SER A 41 10.95 -21.27 32.83
CA SER A 41 11.08 -22.15 34.00
C SER A 41 10.24 -21.61 35.16
N ALA A 42 9.38 -22.46 35.73
CA ALA A 42 8.58 -22.09 36.87
C ALA A 42 9.49 -21.76 38.07
N THR A 43 9.08 -20.77 38.88
CA THR A 43 9.90 -20.29 40.01
C THR A 43 10.25 -21.47 40.93
N PRO A 44 11.54 -21.78 41.14
CA PRO A 44 11.94 -22.96 41.90
C PRO A 44 11.61 -22.83 43.38
N LEU A 45 11.30 -23.96 44.03
CA LEU A 45 11.16 -24.01 45.48
C LEU A 45 12.56 -23.98 46.10
N ARG A 46 12.84 -22.97 46.93
CA ARG A 46 14.08 -22.90 47.70
C ARG A 46 13.89 -23.50 49.08
N LEU A 47 14.76 -24.45 49.43
CA LEU A 47 14.81 -25.07 50.75
C LEU A 47 16.26 -25.04 51.23
N ASP A 48 16.58 -24.09 52.12
CA ASP A 48 17.95 -23.81 52.57
C ASP A 48 18.94 -23.64 51.40
N LYS A 49 19.95 -24.51 51.25
CA LYS A 49 20.93 -24.50 50.15
C LYS A 49 20.48 -25.25 48.89
N LEU A 50 19.28 -25.85 48.88
CA LEU A 50 18.75 -26.58 47.73
C LEU A 50 17.72 -25.75 46.93
N SER A 51 17.83 -25.82 45.60
CA SER A 51 16.89 -25.23 44.65
C SER A 51 16.21 -26.35 43.86
N ILE A 52 14.91 -26.51 44.05
CA ILE A 52 14.12 -27.58 43.42
C ILE A 52 13.27 -26.98 42.29
N GLY A 53 13.50 -27.42 41.05
CA GLY A 53 12.73 -26.98 39.89
C GLY A 53 11.24 -27.38 39.99
N ARG A 54 10.35 -26.49 39.54
CA ARG A 54 8.90 -26.68 39.62
C ARG A 54 8.21 -26.96 38.29
N GLY A 55 8.96 -27.08 37.20
CA GLY A 55 8.44 -27.32 35.86
C GLY A 55 8.50 -26.06 35.00
N VAL A 56 7.50 -25.88 34.13
CA VAL A 56 7.45 -24.81 33.14
C VAL A 56 6.13 -24.05 33.23
N ASP A 57 6.21 -22.73 33.06
CA ASP A 57 5.07 -21.82 32.97
C ASP A 57 4.93 -21.29 31.53
N VAL A 58 3.70 -21.13 31.07
CA VAL A 58 3.39 -20.39 29.85
C VAL A 58 3.29 -18.91 30.20
N THR A 59 4.25 -18.11 29.75
CA THR A 59 4.31 -16.67 30.05
C THR A 59 3.52 -15.82 29.08
N GLY A 60 3.16 -16.37 27.92
CA GLY A 60 2.32 -15.71 26.94
C GLY A 60 2.33 -16.37 25.58
N ILE A 61 1.67 -15.73 24.63
CA ILE A 61 1.70 -16.07 23.20
C ILE A 61 2.08 -14.79 22.47
N GLN A 62 3.13 -14.87 21.65
CA GLN A 62 3.64 -13.72 20.91
C GLN A 62 3.63 -14.00 19.42
N ARG A 63 3.26 -13.00 18.62
CA ARG A 63 3.46 -13.05 17.17
C ARG A 63 4.96 -12.96 16.84
N ILE A 64 5.38 -13.66 15.79
CA ILE A 64 6.73 -13.58 15.24
C ILE A 64 6.70 -12.60 14.06
N VAL A 65 7.36 -11.47 14.26
CA VAL A 65 7.43 -10.38 13.29
C VAL A 65 8.83 -9.78 13.30
N ASN A 66 9.24 -9.20 12.18
CA ASN A 66 10.44 -8.39 12.10
C ASN A 66 10.04 -6.97 11.72
N ASP A 67 10.06 -6.07 12.69
CA ASP A 67 9.57 -4.69 12.53
C ASP A 67 10.32 -3.94 11.41
N ASN A 68 11.63 -4.21 11.22
CA ASN A 68 12.40 -3.60 10.14
C ASN A 68 11.94 -4.08 8.76
N ILE A 69 11.54 -5.36 8.65
CA ILE A 69 11.02 -5.91 7.41
C ILE A 69 9.63 -5.33 7.13
N GLU A 70 8.73 -5.31 8.11
CA GLU A 70 7.39 -4.70 7.95
C GLU A 70 7.51 -3.23 7.51
N ASP A 71 8.39 -2.46 8.15
CA ASP A 71 8.64 -1.07 7.83
C ASP A 71 9.25 -0.87 6.43
N SER A 72 10.18 -1.74 6.02
CA SER A 72 10.70 -1.73 4.65
C SER A 72 9.62 -2.06 3.60
N GLN A 73 8.71 -2.99 3.90
CA GLN A 73 7.60 -3.36 3.01
C GLN A 73 6.60 -2.22 2.87
N VAL A 74 6.27 -1.54 3.97
CA VAL A 74 5.40 -0.35 3.98
C VAL A 74 5.97 0.75 3.10
N ARG A 75 7.26 1.07 3.24
CA ARG A 75 7.93 2.06 2.37
C ARG A 75 7.95 1.64 0.90
N GLN A 76 8.28 0.38 0.63
CA GLN A 76 8.32 -0.13 -0.74
C GLN A 76 6.94 -0.08 -1.40
N ALA A 77 5.89 -0.45 -0.68
CA ALA A 77 4.52 -0.38 -1.18
C ALA A 77 4.12 1.06 -1.56
N ALA A 78 4.51 2.05 -0.75
CA ALA A 78 4.26 3.46 -1.05
C ALA A 78 5.01 3.93 -2.31
N ALA A 79 6.30 3.56 -2.44
CA ALA A 79 7.10 3.92 -3.60
C ALA A 79 6.58 3.27 -4.91
N THR A 80 6.19 2.00 -4.82
CA THR A 80 5.58 1.27 -5.95
C THR A 80 4.24 1.89 -6.34
N GLY A 81 3.34 2.15 -5.38
CA GLY A 81 2.04 2.77 -5.66
C GLY A 81 2.16 4.15 -6.31
N ALA A 82 3.12 4.97 -5.85
CA ALA A 82 3.40 6.26 -6.49
C ALA A 82 3.87 6.09 -7.94
N SER A 83 4.78 5.14 -8.20
CA SER A 83 5.30 4.87 -9.54
C SER A 83 4.22 4.34 -10.48
N GLU A 84 3.36 3.44 -10.03
CA GLU A 84 2.23 2.90 -10.79
C GLU A 84 1.19 3.98 -11.13
N SER A 85 0.89 4.86 -10.17
CA SER A 85 -0.01 5.99 -10.41
C SER A 85 0.55 6.96 -11.44
N HIS A 86 1.84 7.29 -11.35
CA HIS A 86 2.51 8.14 -12.33
C HIS A 86 2.52 7.51 -13.72
N LEU A 87 2.86 6.22 -13.81
CA LEU A 87 2.87 5.50 -15.07
C LEU A 87 1.48 5.48 -15.72
N THR A 88 0.43 5.23 -14.93
CA THR A 88 -0.95 5.21 -15.43
C THR A 88 -1.35 6.54 -16.07
N VAL A 89 -1.08 7.66 -15.40
CA VAL A 89 -1.37 9.01 -15.92
C VAL A 89 -0.52 9.32 -17.14
N ALA A 90 0.78 8.97 -17.12
CA ALA A 90 1.70 9.20 -18.23
C ALA A 90 1.29 8.42 -19.50
N THR A 91 0.94 7.14 -19.36
CA THR A 91 0.49 6.31 -20.50
C THR A 91 -0.83 6.80 -21.09
N GLN A 92 -1.77 7.25 -20.25
CA GLN A 92 -3.01 7.87 -20.75
C GLN A 92 -2.71 9.14 -21.56
N LEU A 93 -1.81 9.99 -21.07
CA LEU A 93 -1.38 11.19 -21.75
C LEU A 93 -0.70 10.88 -23.10
N GLU A 94 0.24 9.93 -23.09
CA GLU A 94 0.94 9.47 -24.28
C GLU A 94 -0.03 8.95 -25.32
N SER A 95 -0.99 8.10 -24.94
CA SER A 95 -1.98 7.54 -25.88
C SER A 95 -2.82 8.60 -26.60
N ARG A 96 -3.04 9.77 -25.97
CA ARG A 96 -3.80 10.88 -26.54
C ARG A 96 -2.95 11.80 -27.42
N ILE A 97 -1.68 11.99 -27.08
CA ILE A 97 -0.75 12.86 -27.83
C ILE A 97 -0.08 12.12 -29.00
N ALA A 98 0.23 10.84 -28.83
CA ALA A 98 1.07 10.06 -29.74
C ALA A 98 0.33 9.49 -30.96
N ASN A 99 -0.90 9.92 -31.27
CA ASN A 99 -1.56 9.50 -32.50
C ASN A 99 -0.89 10.18 -33.71
N GLU A 100 0.13 9.53 -34.27
CA GLU A 100 1.08 10.10 -35.26
C GLU A 100 0.38 10.81 -36.43
N LYS A 101 -0.73 10.29 -36.93
CA LYS A 101 -1.44 10.86 -38.10
C LYS A 101 -2.34 12.06 -37.78
N ALA A 102 -2.68 12.27 -36.50
CA ALA A 102 -3.52 13.37 -36.04
C ALA A 102 -2.79 14.29 -35.05
N SER A 103 -1.51 14.03 -34.76
CA SER A 103 -0.74 14.81 -33.79
C SER A 103 -0.62 16.29 -34.21
N PRO A 104 -0.48 17.21 -33.24
CA PRO A 104 -0.16 18.61 -33.54
C PRO A 104 1.09 18.76 -34.42
N GLY A 105 2.09 17.90 -34.24
CA GLY A 105 3.31 17.87 -35.06
C GLY A 105 3.02 17.56 -36.53
N ALA A 106 2.27 16.50 -36.82
CA ALA A 106 1.91 16.13 -38.20
C ALA A 106 1.03 17.18 -38.88
N ARG A 107 0.13 17.83 -38.13
CA ARG A 107 -0.70 18.93 -38.65
C ARG A 107 0.12 20.19 -38.92
N LEU A 108 1.12 20.47 -38.08
CA LEU A 108 2.06 21.57 -38.29
C LEU A 108 2.89 21.35 -39.55
N GLU A 109 3.40 20.14 -39.75
CA GLU A 109 4.11 19.76 -40.99
C GLU A 109 3.21 19.92 -42.22
N THR A 110 1.95 19.46 -42.14
CA THR A 110 0.96 19.64 -43.22
C THR A 110 0.76 21.12 -43.55
N LEU A 111 0.63 21.99 -42.55
CA LEU A 111 0.50 23.43 -42.75
C LEU A 111 1.72 24.02 -43.46
N PHE A 112 2.94 23.65 -43.05
CA PHE A 112 4.17 24.10 -43.70
C PHE A 112 4.24 23.66 -45.17
N ASN A 113 3.90 22.41 -45.46
CA ASN A 113 3.84 21.90 -46.84
C ASN A 113 2.83 22.67 -47.71
N ARG A 114 1.68 23.09 -47.15
CA ARG A 114 0.71 23.94 -47.87
C ARG A 114 1.24 25.36 -48.09
N LEU A 115 1.96 25.93 -47.14
CA LEU A 115 2.59 27.24 -47.28
C LEU A 115 3.67 27.23 -48.37
N GLU A 116 4.48 26.17 -48.44
CA GLU A 116 5.45 25.96 -49.52
C GLU A 116 4.75 25.84 -50.88
N GLN A 117 3.68 25.05 -50.97
CA GLN A 117 2.90 24.95 -52.20
C GLN A 117 2.33 26.32 -52.64
N LEU A 118 1.82 27.12 -51.70
CA LEU A 118 1.32 28.46 -51.99
C LEU A 118 2.42 29.42 -52.47
N SER A 119 3.63 29.32 -51.93
CA SER A 119 4.76 30.18 -52.34
C SER A 119 5.12 29.98 -53.82
N SER A 120 4.99 28.75 -54.33
CA SER A 120 5.19 28.42 -55.75
C SER A 120 4.01 28.82 -56.66
N GLN A 121 2.82 29.08 -56.09
CA GLN A 121 1.57 29.32 -56.84
C GLN A 121 0.70 30.45 -56.22
N LEU A 122 1.27 31.64 -56.07
CA LEU A 122 0.64 32.76 -55.33
C LEU A 122 -0.74 33.19 -55.84
N ASN A 123 -1.04 32.97 -57.12
CA ASN A 123 -2.31 33.35 -57.76
C ASN A 123 -3.39 32.25 -57.68
N SER A 124 -3.07 31.06 -57.14
CA SER A 124 -4.00 29.95 -57.01
C SER A 124 -4.95 30.16 -55.83
N SER A 125 -6.24 30.40 -56.10
CA SER A 125 -7.25 30.50 -55.02
C SER A 125 -7.42 29.17 -54.27
N SER A 126 -7.21 28.04 -54.96
CA SER A 126 -7.23 26.70 -54.36
C SER A 126 -6.12 26.53 -53.32
N ALA A 127 -4.88 26.93 -53.66
CA ALA A 127 -3.75 26.85 -52.75
C ALA A 127 -3.97 27.70 -51.48
N ARG A 128 -4.51 28.92 -51.63
CA ARG A 128 -4.86 29.78 -50.47
C ARG A 128 -5.91 29.13 -49.56
N LYS A 129 -6.95 28.52 -50.14
CA LYS A 129 -7.99 27.80 -49.36
C LYS A 129 -7.42 26.60 -48.60
N LEU A 130 -6.49 25.86 -49.19
CA LEU A 130 -5.83 24.72 -48.54
C LEU A 130 -4.97 25.14 -47.33
N VAL A 131 -4.26 26.27 -47.42
CA VAL A 131 -3.50 26.83 -46.28
C VAL A 131 -4.45 27.18 -45.14
N VAL A 132 -5.53 27.93 -45.42
CA VAL A 132 -6.52 28.30 -44.39
C VAL A 132 -7.15 27.07 -43.75
N ALA A 133 -7.54 26.07 -44.56
CA ALA A 133 -8.11 24.82 -44.05
C ALA A 133 -7.11 24.05 -43.16
N SER A 134 -5.83 24.01 -43.53
CA SER A 134 -4.80 23.33 -42.73
C SER A 134 -4.50 24.07 -41.43
N ALA A 135 -4.54 25.40 -41.44
CA ALA A 135 -4.41 26.22 -40.23
C ALA A 135 -5.60 26.03 -39.28
N ASP A 136 -6.84 25.98 -39.80
CA ASP A 136 -8.04 25.69 -39.01
C ASP A 136 -7.96 24.29 -38.39
N GLN A 137 -7.51 23.29 -39.15
CA GLN A 137 -7.30 21.93 -38.63
C GLN A 137 -6.25 21.88 -37.52
N LEU A 138 -5.13 22.59 -37.66
CA LEU A 138 -4.11 22.68 -36.62
C LEU A 138 -4.66 23.35 -35.35
N ALA A 139 -5.40 24.45 -35.48
CA ALA A 139 -6.01 25.14 -34.36
C ALA A 139 -7.03 24.25 -33.63
N ARG A 140 -7.87 23.51 -34.37
CA ARG A 140 -8.82 22.55 -33.79
C ARG A 140 -8.10 21.44 -33.02
N GLU A 141 -6.99 20.94 -33.54
CA GLU A 141 -6.20 19.90 -32.85
C GLU A 141 -5.60 20.41 -31.55
N PHE A 142 -4.97 21.61 -31.55
CA PHE A 142 -4.46 22.21 -30.32
C PHE A 142 -5.56 22.40 -29.27
N ASN A 143 -6.73 22.87 -29.67
CA ASN A 143 -7.87 23.01 -28.77
C ASN A 143 -8.37 21.66 -28.26
N SER A 144 -8.38 20.63 -29.10
CA SER A 144 -8.75 19.26 -28.71
C SER A 144 -7.79 18.71 -27.66
N VAL A 145 -6.48 18.78 -27.91
CA VAL A 145 -5.43 18.35 -26.97
C VAL A 145 -5.53 19.13 -25.67
N ALA A 146 -5.70 20.46 -25.72
CA ALA A 146 -5.87 21.27 -24.51
C ALA A 146 -7.10 20.86 -23.69
N THR A 147 -8.23 20.58 -24.35
CA THR A 147 -9.45 20.11 -23.68
C THR A 147 -9.26 18.73 -23.05
N ASP A 148 -8.55 17.82 -23.74
CA ASP A 148 -8.23 16.50 -23.25
C ASP A 148 -7.31 16.54 -22.01
N LEU A 149 -6.30 17.42 -22.00
CA LEU A 149 -5.43 17.65 -20.85
C LEU A 149 -6.21 18.19 -19.64
N LEU A 150 -7.14 19.11 -19.86
CA LEU A 150 -8.00 19.64 -18.80
C LEU A 150 -8.91 18.54 -18.23
N ARG A 151 -9.51 17.71 -19.09
CA ARG A 151 -10.31 16.56 -18.64
C ARG A 151 -9.48 15.58 -17.83
N GLN A 152 -8.27 15.25 -18.28
CA GLN A 152 -7.37 14.36 -17.55
C GLN A 152 -6.97 14.93 -16.17
N ARG A 153 -6.74 16.25 -16.08
CA ARG A 153 -6.52 16.91 -14.78
C ARG A 153 -7.73 16.75 -13.87
N ASP A 154 -8.93 17.00 -14.37
CA ASP A 154 -10.16 16.88 -13.59
C ASP A 154 -10.42 15.42 -13.15
N ASP A 155 -10.09 14.44 -13.99
CA ASP A 155 -10.14 13.00 -13.65
C ASP A 155 -9.14 12.66 -12.52
N VAL A 156 -7.93 13.22 -12.56
CA VAL A 156 -6.93 13.08 -11.48
C VAL A 156 -7.43 13.70 -10.19
N ASP A 157 -8.05 14.89 -10.24
CA ASP A 157 -8.62 15.55 -9.05
C ASP A 157 -9.76 14.70 -8.43
N GLN A 158 -10.60 14.08 -9.26
CA GLN A 158 -11.62 13.13 -8.78
C GLN A 158 -11.00 11.88 -8.15
N SER A 159 -9.95 11.33 -8.77
CA SER A 159 -9.21 10.19 -8.22
C SER A 159 -8.59 10.51 -6.85
N ILE A 160 -8.00 11.70 -6.69
CA ILE A 160 -7.48 12.17 -5.39
C ILE A 160 -8.58 12.18 -4.33
N ASN A 161 -9.76 12.73 -4.65
CA ASN A 161 -10.89 12.76 -3.72
C ASN A 161 -11.36 11.35 -3.33
N ALA A 162 -11.40 10.42 -4.29
CA ALA A 162 -11.72 9.02 -4.02
C ALA A 162 -10.69 8.38 -3.10
N VAL A 163 -9.39 8.56 -3.36
CA VAL A 163 -8.31 8.05 -2.53
C VAL A 163 -8.38 8.61 -1.10
N VAL A 164 -8.67 9.90 -0.93
CA VAL A 164 -8.87 10.52 0.39
C VAL A 164 -10.07 9.92 1.12
N ALA A 165 -11.17 9.64 0.41
CA ALA A 165 -12.35 8.98 0.98
C ALA A 165 -12.04 7.56 1.49
N GLU A 166 -11.04 6.88 0.91
CA GLU A 166 -10.58 5.57 1.36
C GLU A 166 -9.53 5.63 2.48
N ILE A 167 -8.66 6.65 2.48
CA ILE A 167 -7.67 6.91 3.54
C ILE A 167 -8.34 7.21 4.89
N ASN A 168 -9.42 8.00 4.89
CA ASN A 168 -10.07 8.45 6.12
C ASN A 168 -10.63 7.30 7.00
N PRO A 169 -11.33 6.28 6.45
CA PRO A 169 -11.71 5.09 7.20
C PRO A 169 -10.52 4.29 7.72
N LEU A 170 -9.46 4.12 6.92
CA LEU A 170 -8.25 3.37 7.32
C LEU A 170 -7.56 4.02 8.53
N THR A 171 -7.36 5.33 8.50
CA THR A 171 -6.75 6.09 9.61
C THR A 171 -7.61 6.01 10.88
N LYS A 172 -8.94 6.09 10.77
CA LYS A 172 -9.86 5.88 11.90
C LYS A 172 -9.79 4.45 12.46
N SER A 173 -9.69 3.44 11.59
CA SER A 173 -9.54 2.04 11.99
C SER A 173 -8.23 1.84 12.74
N ILE A 174 -7.11 2.36 12.23
CA ILE A 174 -5.79 2.31 12.87
C ILE A 174 -5.82 3.00 14.24
N ALA A 175 -6.47 4.17 14.36
CA ALA A 175 -6.62 4.85 15.64
C ALA A 175 -7.41 4.02 16.67
N ARG A 176 -8.51 3.38 16.25
CA ARG A 176 -9.29 2.46 17.09
C ARG A 176 -8.46 1.25 17.51
N LEU A 177 -7.73 0.63 16.59
CA LEU A 177 -6.87 -0.52 16.86
C LEU A 177 -5.76 -0.14 17.85
N ASN A 178 -5.13 1.03 17.71
CA ASN A 178 -4.13 1.52 18.65
C ASN A 178 -4.69 1.69 20.07
N ALA A 179 -5.92 2.21 20.21
CA ALA A 179 -6.56 2.35 21.52
C ALA A 179 -6.84 0.98 22.16
N GLU A 180 -7.33 0.02 21.37
CA GLU A 180 -7.63 -1.33 21.85
C GLU A 180 -6.36 -2.12 22.23
N ILE A 181 -5.32 -2.03 21.39
CA ILE A 181 -4.00 -2.61 21.69
C ILE A 181 -3.48 -2.05 23.01
N ALA A 182 -3.48 -0.72 23.19
CA ALA A 182 -3.02 -0.10 24.42
C ALA A 182 -3.81 -0.57 25.65
N ARG A 183 -5.15 -0.71 25.52
CA ARG A 183 -6.02 -1.22 26.58
C ARG A 183 -5.64 -2.65 26.98
N GLN A 184 -5.53 -3.56 26.02
CA GLN A 184 -5.20 -4.97 26.30
C GLN A 184 -3.78 -5.13 26.86
N THR A 185 -2.81 -4.42 26.28
CA THR A 185 -1.43 -4.42 26.79
C THR A 185 -1.36 -3.90 28.22
N SER A 186 -2.14 -2.88 28.59
CA SER A 186 -2.19 -2.37 29.98
C SER A 186 -2.75 -3.39 30.99
N GLN A 187 -3.52 -4.36 30.50
CA GLN A 187 -4.08 -5.47 31.30
C GLN A 187 -3.15 -6.69 31.32
N GLY A 188 -1.98 -6.62 30.68
CA GLY A 188 -1.05 -7.75 30.53
C GLY A 188 -1.49 -8.78 29.49
N ILE A 189 -2.51 -8.47 28.67
CA ILE A 189 -2.99 -9.34 27.60
C ILE A 189 -2.17 -9.04 26.33
N SER A 190 -1.73 -10.08 25.63
CA SER A 190 -1.01 -9.97 24.35
C SER A 190 -2.02 -9.84 23.19
N PRO A 191 -2.15 -8.67 22.54
CA PRO A 191 -3.20 -8.41 21.56
C PRO A 191 -2.77 -8.79 20.12
N ASN A 192 -2.29 -10.02 19.91
CA ASN A 192 -1.68 -10.44 18.62
C ASN A 192 -2.59 -10.18 17.41
N ASP A 193 -3.87 -10.55 17.50
CA ASP A 193 -4.80 -10.39 16.37
C ASP A 193 -5.06 -8.92 16.02
N LEU A 194 -5.05 -8.03 17.02
CA LEU A 194 -5.21 -6.60 16.80
C LEU A 194 -3.96 -5.97 16.20
N LEU A 195 -2.77 -6.48 16.58
CA LEU A 195 -1.51 -6.08 15.96
C LEU A 195 -1.50 -6.45 14.48
N ASP A 196 -2.00 -7.64 14.13
CA ASP A 196 -2.08 -8.10 12.74
C ASP A 196 -3.10 -7.29 11.93
N GLN A 197 -4.29 -7.02 12.49
CA GLN A 197 -5.27 -6.12 11.86
C GLN A 197 -4.70 -4.71 11.64
N ARG A 198 -3.88 -4.21 12.57
CA ARG A 198 -3.23 -2.91 12.43
C ARG A 198 -2.16 -2.95 11.34
N SER A 199 -1.28 -3.95 11.32
CA SER A 199 -0.28 -4.13 10.26
C SER A 199 -0.96 -4.17 8.88
N GLN A 200 -2.05 -4.91 8.73
CA GLN A 200 -2.81 -4.97 7.49
C GLN A 200 -3.42 -3.62 7.08
N ALA A 201 -4.03 -2.89 8.03
CA ALA A 201 -4.58 -1.57 7.76
C ALA A 201 -3.50 -0.55 7.36
N ILE A 202 -2.32 -0.62 7.99
CA ILE A 202 -1.14 0.20 7.65
C ILE A 202 -0.65 -0.12 6.24
N GLN A 203 -0.56 -1.39 5.88
CA GLN A 203 -0.14 -1.82 4.53
C GLN A 203 -1.13 -1.35 3.45
N GLN A 204 -2.44 -1.42 3.72
CA GLN A 204 -3.46 -0.88 2.82
C GLN A 204 -3.36 0.64 2.68
N LEU A 205 -3.06 1.33 3.79
CA LEU A 205 -2.86 2.78 3.78
C LEU A 205 -1.60 3.17 2.99
N SER A 206 -0.50 2.42 3.14
CA SER A 206 0.77 2.74 2.51
C SER A 206 0.74 2.59 0.99
N GLN A 207 -0.13 1.75 0.45
CA GLN A 207 -0.37 1.65 -1.01
C GLN A 207 -1.02 2.92 -1.59
N ARG A 208 -1.66 3.75 -0.75
CA ARG A 208 -2.44 4.93 -1.16
C ARG A 208 -1.69 6.24 -0.92
N ILE A 209 -0.84 6.27 0.10
CA ILE A 209 -0.10 7.46 0.48
C ILE A 209 1.23 7.07 1.15
N GLY A 210 2.26 7.89 0.97
CA GLY A 210 3.49 7.76 1.74
C GLY A 210 3.20 7.93 3.23
N ILE A 211 3.63 6.95 4.04
CA ILE A 211 3.49 6.99 5.48
C ILE A 211 4.83 6.73 6.17
N GLU A 212 5.01 7.37 7.32
CA GLU A 212 6.14 7.13 8.22
C GLU A 212 5.60 6.55 9.52
N MET A 213 6.16 5.41 9.93
CA MET A 213 5.76 4.75 11.18
C MET A 213 6.67 5.17 12.32
N ALA A 214 6.06 5.64 13.42
CA ALA A 214 6.75 5.91 14.67
C ALA A 214 6.14 5.05 15.78
N ILE A 215 6.88 4.02 16.22
CA ILE A 215 6.47 3.18 17.35
C ILE A 215 6.99 3.80 18.64
N LYS A 216 6.09 4.29 19.50
CA LYS A 216 6.46 4.75 20.84
C LYS A 216 6.58 3.54 21.77
N VAL A 217 7.81 3.18 22.10
CA VAL A 217 8.09 2.27 23.22
C VAL A 217 7.92 3.09 24.51
N LYS A 218 7.04 2.64 25.41
CA LYS A 218 6.96 3.15 26.78
C LYS A 218 7.87 2.34 27.68
#